data_AF-A0A1Y2HVV7-F1
#
_entry.id   AF-A0A1Y2HVV7-F1
#
_cell.length_a   1.000
_cell.length_b   1.000
_cell.length_c   1.000
_cell.angle_alpha   90.00
_cell.angle_beta   90.00
_cell.angle_gamma   90.00
#
_symmetry.space_group_name_H-M   'P 1'
#
loop_
_entity.id
_entity.type
_entity.pdbx_description
1 polymer ?
#
loop_
_entity_poly.entity_id
_entity_poly.type
_entity_poly.pdbx_seq_one_letter_code
_entity_poly.pdbx_strand_id
1 'polypeptide(L)'
;MSNDIPIPGQKVVGPYLNELRDQVARLLHIRHNRFPGAQPVSFTQDNVNDLLNRNFFVCEKTDGLRIMLFATYNRQEKKYESFLINRSHDFYYTKVLLPVPPEPGVKPYTKFHHGTLIDGELIVDTEPDGRQVMRYLVFDCLTCRDKVLIARPFRIRLGHFHDFVLKPLKRMASERPDLMQRIPFQIEAKQMQLSYHVKEIFAEQPMLKHKSDGLIFTSSEEPYTLGTDQNILKWKPANENTVDFLLRHNSRGEMELHLWHGGNRHEFHCLLHEHDPNKLSMLRGANGKIIECHYEPGSNPPWQFMRFRSDKNTANHYSVFEKIMQSIRDGVTQEHLESIAPSSSHKLEVPRIQPTPRPSPTTTATTDTLARSCSIPTARLDSSVPPSMSRTLSAPHPYLRIRPLALVEPPHARLFAAAPVSNCIGVAAILEPRHAGLGCAAPMGRAVTCAVWRCRACT
;
A
#
# COMPACT_ATOMS: atom_id res chain seq x y z
N MET A 1 -13.89 19.49 0.65
CA MET A 1 -12.49 19.66 0.21
C MET A 1 -12.02 18.30 -0.25
N SER A 2 -11.48 18.17 -1.46
CA SER A 2 -10.93 16.86 -1.89
C SER A 2 -9.68 16.58 -1.05
N ASN A 3 -9.67 15.46 -0.34
CA ASN A 3 -8.52 14.99 0.42
C ASN A 3 -7.48 14.38 -0.54
N ASP A 4 -7.04 15.15 -1.53
CA ASP A 4 -6.05 14.67 -2.48
C ASP A 4 -4.67 14.67 -1.81
N ILE A 5 -4.21 13.50 -1.40
CA ILE A 5 -2.89 13.30 -0.78
C ILE A 5 -1.83 13.68 -1.83
N PRO A 6 -0.99 14.70 -1.59
CA PRO A 6 0.03 15.08 -2.55
C PRO A 6 1.11 14.01 -2.62
N ILE A 7 1.52 13.65 -3.85
CA ILE A 7 2.63 12.70 -4.05
C ILE A 7 3.95 13.42 -3.73
N PRO A 8 4.74 12.96 -2.74
CA PRO A 8 5.97 13.63 -2.31
C PRO A 8 7.14 13.28 -3.24
N GLY A 9 7.08 13.80 -4.46
CA GLY A 9 8.09 13.61 -5.49
C GLY A 9 7.88 14.50 -6.71
N GLN A 10 8.93 14.64 -7.52
CA GLN A 10 8.87 15.40 -8.76
C GLN A 10 8.40 14.49 -9.89
N LYS A 11 7.29 14.84 -10.56
CA LYS A 11 6.78 14.08 -11.71
C LYS A 11 7.84 13.98 -12.81
N VAL A 12 8.13 12.76 -13.23
CA VAL A 12 9.04 12.45 -14.34
C VAL A 12 8.28 12.60 -15.65
N VAL A 13 8.89 13.28 -16.61
CA VAL A 13 8.34 13.54 -17.94
C VAL A 13 9.39 13.27 -19.02
N GLY A 14 8.96 13.20 -20.27
CA GLY A 14 9.86 13.03 -21.41
C GLY A 14 10.42 11.61 -21.58
N PRO A 15 11.53 11.43 -22.33
CA PRO A 15 12.06 10.12 -22.69
C PRO A 15 12.40 9.22 -21.50
N TYR A 16 12.85 9.80 -20.38
CA TYR A 16 13.23 9.04 -19.19
C TYR A 16 12.05 8.28 -18.57
N LEU A 17 10.83 8.82 -18.67
CA LEU A 17 9.62 8.13 -18.21
C LEU A 17 9.41 6.80 -18.94
N ASN A 18 9.68 6.75 -20.25
CA ASN A 18 9.55 5.51 -21.03
C ASN A 18 10.63 4.51 -20.65
N GLU A 19 11.86 4.98 -20.41
CA GLU A 19 12.94 4.11 -19.92
C GLU A 19 12.59 3.46 -18.58
N LEU A 20 12.02 4.22 -17.63
CA LEU A 20 11.59 3.70 -16.33
C LEU A 20 10.48 2.65 -16.48
N ARG A 21 9.51 2.88 -17.36
CA ARG A 21 8.46 1.90 -17.69
C ARG A 21 9.06 0.63 -18.26
N ASP A 22 10.01 0.75 -19.19
CA ASP A 22 10.71 -0.41 -19.77
C ASP A 22 11.57 -1.14 -18.73
N GLN A 23 12.18 -0.42 -17.78
CA GLN A 23 12.91 -1.03 -16.66
C GLN A 23 11.98 -1.88 -15.79
N VAL A 24 10.82 -1.34 -15.39
CA VAL A 24 9.81 -2.09 -14.63
C VAL A 24 9.31 -3.31 -15.42
N ALA A 25 9.03 -3.14 -16.73
CA ALA A 25 8.59 -4.23 -17.58
C ALA A 25 9.64 -5.36 -17.70
N ARG A 26 10.92 -5.01 -17.93
CA ARG A 26 12.02 -5.98 -17.95
C ARG A 26 12.19 -6.69 -16.63
N LEU A 27 12.12 -5.94 -15.52
CA LEU A 27 12.27 -6.46 -14.17
C LEU A 27 11.17 -7.48 -13.82
N LEU A 28 9.94 -7.25 -14.27
CA LEU A 28 8.81 -8.16 -14.10
C LEU A 28 8.67 -9.21 -15.21
N HIS A 29 9.58 -9.23 -16.19
CA HIS A 29 9.55 -10.11 -17.35
C HIS A 29 8.26 -10.03 -18.19
N ILE A 30 7.72 -8.81 -18.36
CA ILE A 30 6.53 -8.53 -19.16
C ILE A 30 6.86 -7.75 -20.43
N ARG A 31 6.04 -7.92 -21.47
CA ARG A 31 6.23 -7.31 -22.80
C ARG A 31 5.43 -6.02 -23.02
N HIS A 32 4.90 -5.42 -21.98
CA HIS A 32 4.05 -4.23 -22.07
C HIS A 32 4.32 -3.23 -20.94
N ASN A 33 4.01 -1.96 -21.20
CA ASN A 33 4.22 -0.85 -20.27
C ASN A 33 2.93 -0.40 -19.57
N ARG A 34 1.99 -1.32 -19.32
CA ARG A 34 0.82 -1.05 -18.46
C ARG A 34 1.22 -1.08 -16.99
N PHE A 35 0.47 -0.37 -16.14
CA PHE A 35 0.65 -0.40 -14.69
C PHE A 35 0.62 -1.85 -14.18
N PRO A 36 1.64 -2.30 -13.43
CA PRO A 36 1.74 -3.71 -13.04
C PRO A 36 0.93 -4.07 -11.78
N GLY A 37 0.38 -3.10 -11.04
CA GLY A 37 -0.28 -3.39 -9.77
C GLY A 37 -1.61 -4.15 -9.90
N ALA A 38 -1.79 -5.17 -9.06
CA ALA A 38 -2.98 -6.02 -8.95
C ALA A 38 -4.22 -5.24 -8.53
N GLN A 39 -5.36 -5.41 -9.19
CA GLN A 39 -6.61 -4.69 -8.93
C GLN A 39 -7.61 -5.64 -8.25
N PRO A 40 -8.07 -5.34 -7.02
CA PRO A 40 -8.98 -6.21 -6.30
C PRO A 40 -10.39 -6.22 -6.91
N VAL A 41 -11.03 -7.38 -6.85
CA VAL A 41 -12.43 -7.59 -7.21
C VAL A 41 -13.34 -7.41 -6.01
N SER A 42 -14.60 -7.06 -6.23
CA SER A 42 -15.58 -6.91 -5.13
C SER A 42 -15.85 -8.26 -4.48
N PHE A 43 -15.95 -8.28 -3.16
CA PHE A 43 -16.35 -9.44 -2.38
C PHE A 43 -17.84 -9.73 -2.63
N THR A 44 -18.15 -10.98 -2.96
CA THR A 44 -19.50 -11.47 -3.26
C THR A 44 -19.86 -12.66 -2.36
N GLN A 45 -21.12 -13.09 -2.40
CA GLN A 45 -21.55 -14.27 -1.65
C GLN A 45 -20.79 -15.54 -2.08
N ASP A 46 -20.43 -15.66 -3.36
CA ASP A 46 -19.65 -16.79 -3.88
C ASP A 46 -18.27 -16.88 -3.21
N ASN A 47 -17.69 -15.72 -2.84
CA ASN A 47 -16.38 -15.67 -2.17
C ASN A 47 -16.43 -16.06 -0.69
N VAL A 48 -17.62 -16.16 -0.07
CA VAL A 48 -17.74 -16.71 1.28
C VAL A 48 -17.21 -18.14 1.32
N ASN A 49 -17.47 -18.93 0.27
CA ASN A 49 -16.94 -20.28 0.15
C ASN A 49 -15.41 -20.29 -0.02
N ASP A 50 -14.83 -19.30 -0.72
CA ASP A 50 -13.38 -19.14 -0.82
C ASP A 50 -12.76 -18.92 0.56
N LEU A 51 -13.32 -18.01 1.38
CA LEU A 51 -12.82 -17.75 2.74
C LEU A 51 -12.88 -18.97 3.66
N LEU A 52 -13.87 -19.85 3.47
CA LEU A 52 -14.05 -21.06 4.27
C LEU A 52 -13.15 -22.23 3.85
N ASN A 53 -12.56 -22.18 2.65
CA ASN A 53 -11.83 -23.31 2.07
C ASN A 53 -10.40 -22.96 1.65
N ARG A 54 -10.01 -21.68 1.66
CA ARG A 54 -8.68 -21.20 1.27
C ARG A 54 -8.14 -20.27 2.33
N ASN A 55 -6.81 -20.18 2.38
CA ASN A 55 -6.12 -19.34 3.35
C ASN A 55 -6.03 -17.91 2.82
N PHE A 56 -6.62 -16.97 3.54
CA PHE A 56 -6.54 -15.54 3.26
C PHE A 56 -5.89 -14.79 4.41
N PHE A 57 -5.09 -13.79 4.06
CA PHE A 57 -4.81 -12.67 4.94
C PHE A 57 -5.88 -11.60 4.76
N VAL A 58 -6.10 -10.81 5.79
CA VAL A 58 -7.05 -9.72 5.82
C VAL A 58 -6.41 -8.49 6.49
N CYS A 59 -6.76 -7.32 5.98
CA CYS A 59 -6.46 -6.03 6.60
C CYS A 59 -7.61 -5.05 6.32
N GLU A 60 -7.61 -3.95 7.05
CA GLU A 60 -8.44 -2.79 6.81
C GLU A 60 -8.23 -2.24 5.39
N LYS A 61 -9.32 -1.81 4.75
CA LYS A 61 -9.26 -1.11 3.47
C LYS A 61 -9.09 0.37 3.74
N THR A 62 -7.83 0.77 3.78
CA THR A 62 -7.40 2.15 3.85
C THR A 62 -8.01 3.00 2.71
N ASP A 63 -8.39 4.24 3.03
CA ASP A 63 -8.77 5.27 2.06
C ASP A 63 -7.56 6.20 1.82
N GLY A 64 -6.58 5.71 1.06
CA GLY A 64 -5.35 6.42 0.74
C GLY A 64 -5.04 6.47 -0.75
N LEU A 65 -3.86 6.99 -1.07
CA LEU A 65 -3.36 7.03 -2.44
C LEU A 65 -2.49 5.79 -2.69
N ARG A 66 -3.00 4.84 -3.47
CA ARG A 66 -2.21 3.68 -3.90
C ARG A 66 -1.00 4.11 -4.74
N ILE A 67 0.18 3.71 -4.27
CA ILE A 67 1.48 4.05 -4.86
C ILE A 67 2.40 2.83 -4.76
N MET A 68 3.11 2.52 -5.84
CA MET A 68 4.24 1.59 -5.77
C MET A 68 5.54 2.37 -5.58
N LEU A 69 6.50 1.81 -4.83
CA LEU A 69 7.85 2.37 -4.72
C LEU A 69 8.82 1.50 -5.53
N PHE A 70 9.48 2.11 -6.51
CA PHE A 70 10.49 1.49 -7.37
C PHE A 70 11.88 2.06 -7.08
N ALA A 71 12.79 1.23 -6.54
CA ALA A 71 14.19 1.59 -6.33
C ALA A 71 15.08 0.98 -7.42
N THR A 72 15.90 1.80 -8.07
CA THR A 72 16.76 1.44 -9.20
C THR A 72 18.13 2.11 -9.11
N TYR A 73 19.02 1.76 -10.04
CA TYR A 73 20.32 2.39 -10.20
C TYR A 73 20.44 3.00 -11.59
N ASN A 74 20.60 4.31 -11.64
CA ASN A 74 20.85 5.03 -12.87
C ASN A 74 22.33 4.87 -13.24
N ARG A 75 22.59 4.11 -14.31
CA ARG A 75 23.96 3.79 -14.77
C ARG A 75 24.68 5.00 -15.38
N GLN A 76 23.94 5.91 -16.01
CA GLN A 76 24.52 7.11 -16.63
C GLN A 76 24.99 8.08 -15.56
N GLU A 77 24.14 8.33 -14.58
CA GLU A 77 24.39 9.24 -13.45
C GLU A 77 25.17 8.59 -12.30
N LYS A 78 25.39 7.27 -12.38
CA LYS A 78 26.02 6.44 -11.36
C LYS A 78 25.42 6.60 -9.96
N LYS A 79 24.09 6.77 -9.87
CA LYS A 79 23.38 7.05 -8.61
C LYS A 79 22.18 6.13 -8.40
N TYR A 80 21.87 5.85 -7.13
CA TYR A 80 20.64 5.18 -6.73
C TYR A 80 19.48 6.17 -6.78
N GLU A 81 18.35 5.73 -7.31
CA GLU A 81 17.15 6.54 -7.47
C GLU A 81 15.93 5.73 -7.05
N SER A 82 14.94 6.42 -6.48
CA SER A 82 13.65 5.82 -6.17
C SER A 82 12.52 6.64 -6.78
N PHE A 83 11.47 5.94 -7.20
CA PHE A 83 10.31 6.52 -7.85
C PHE A 83 9.03 6.01 -7.20
N LEU A 84 8.08 6.92 -7.00
CA LEU A 84 6.70 6.60 -6.67
C LEU A 84 5.92 6.43 -7.96
N ILE A 85 5.12 5.37 -8.06
CA ILE A 85 4.34 5.04 -9.26
C ILE A 85 2.86 5.01 -8.90
N ASN A 86 2.08 5.89 -9.52
CA ASN A 86 0.62 5.91 -9.30
C ASN A 86 -0.11 4.94 -10.24
N ARG A 87 -1.43 4.79 -10.02
CA ARG A 87 -2.30 3.92 -10.83
C ARG A 87 -2.36 4.29 -12.32
N SER A 88 -2.14 5.57 -12.66
CA SER A 88 -2.03 6.05 -14.04
C SER A 88 -0.68 5.73 -14.69
N HIS A 89 0.19 5.00 -13.99
CA HIS A 89 1.55 4.66 -14.40
C HIS A 89 2.45 5.89 -14.63
N ASP A 90 2.20 6.97 -13.88
CA ASP A 90 3.09 8.11 -13.79
C ASP A 90 4.15 7.87 -12.72
N PHE A 91 5.38 8.32 -12.98
CA PHE A 91 6.53 8.17 -12.10
C PHE A 91 6.85 9.51 -11.45
N TYR A 92 7.20 9.48 -10.16
CA TYR A 92 7.59 10.66 -9.39
C TYR A 92 8.90 10.37 -8.68
N TYR A 93 9.95 11.09 -9.02
CA TYR A 93 11.25 10.98 -8.36
C TYR A 93 11.11 11.36 -6.88
N THR A 94 11.56 10.49 -5.98
CA THR A 94 11.52 10.71 -4.53
C THR A 94 12.89 10.52 -3.89
N LYS A 95 13.09 11.12 -2.72
CA LYS A 95 14.36 11.08 -1.98
C LYS A 95 14.56 9.80 -1.15
N VAL A 96 13.65 8.83 -1.28
CA VAL A 96 13.73 7.55 -0.58
C VAL A 96 14.98 6.80 -1.04
N LEU A 97 15.78 6.34 -0.07
CA LEU A 97 16.90 5.44 -0.30
C LEU A 97 16.68 4.19 0.55
N LEU A 98 16.52 3.03 -0.10
CA LEU A 98 16.35 1.75 0.59
C LEU A 98 17.73 1.15 0.89
N PRO A 99 18.19 1.08 2.15
CA PRO A 99 19.48 0.50 2.49
C PRO A 99 19.47 -1.01 2.27
N VAL A 100 20.55 -1.54 1.71
CA VAL A 100 20.74 -2.99 1.63
C VAL A 100 21.06 -3.56 3.02
N PRO A 101 20.78 -4.86 3.28
CA PRO A 101 21.28 -5.53 4.47
C PRO A 101 22.81 -5.37 4.61
N PRO A 102 23.34 -5.32 5.83
CA PRO A 102 24.78 -5.27 6.07
C PRO A 102 25.48 -6.46 5.41
N GLU A 103 26.52 -6.17 4.63
CA GLU A 103 27.36 -7.16 3.97
C GLU A 103 28.77 -7.14 4.60
N PRO A 104 29.37 -8.30 4.93
CA PRO A 104 30.73 -8.34 5.46
C PRO A 104 31.73 -7.66 4.52
N GLY A 105 32.58 -6.79 5.07
CA GLY A 105 33.59 -6.07 4.29
C GLY A 105 33.07 -4.89 3.46
N VAL A 106 31.76 -4.59 3.47
CA VAL A 106 31.18 -3.44 2.78
C VAL A 106 30.79 -2.37 3.79
N LYS A 107 31.26 -1.13 3.59
CA LYS A 107 30.87 0.00 4.45
C LYS A 107 29.34 0.22 4.36
N PRO A 108 28.61 0.26 5.49
CA PRO A 108 27.17 0.49 5.50
C PRO A 108 26.78 1.79 4.76
N TYR A 109 25.59 1.79 4.17
CA TYR A 109 24.99 2.97 3.51
C TYR A 109 25.81 3.53 2.33
N THR A 110 26.68 2.72 1.73
CA THR A 110 27.36 3.03 0.45
C THR A 110 26.65 2.43 -0.76
N LYS A 111 25.83 1.40 -0.53
CA LYS A 111 24.95 0.77 -1.50
C LYS A 111 23.50 0.84 -1.03
N PHE A 112 22.60 0.97 -1.98
CA PHE A 112 21.16 0.98 -1.77
C PHE A 112 20.52 -0.02 -2.75
N HIS A 113 19.21 -0.23 -2.63
CA HIS A 113 18.52 -1.16 -3.51
C HIS A 113 18.55 -0.69 -4.97
N HIS A 114 18.68 -1.66 -5.86
CA HIS A 114 18.27 -1.57 -7.26
C HIS A 114 17.33 -2.74 -7.56
N GLY A 115 16.44 -2.61 -8.56
CA GLY A 115 15.52 -3.68 -8.95
C GLY A 115 14.53 -4.10 -7.86
N THR A 116 14.11 -3.16 -6.99
CA THR A 116 13.09 -3.42 -5.95
C THR A 116 11.82 -2.68 -6.28
N LEU A 117 10.69 -3.39 -6.31
CA LEU A 117 9.36 -2.85 -6.58
C LEU A 117 8.40 -3.37 -5.50
N ILE A 118 7.90 -2.46 -4.68
CA ILE A 118 6.95 -2.74 -3.60
C ILE A 118 5.63 -2.00 -3.83
N ASP A 119 4.53 -2.62 -3.41
CA ASP A 119 3.16 -2.10 -3.56
C ASP A 119 2.63 -1.68 -2.18
N GLY A 120 1.94 -0.55 -2.15
CA GLY A 120 1.55 0.08 -0.91
C GLY A 120 0.57 1.23 -1.10
N GLU A 121 0.26 1.86 0.02
CA GLU A 121 -0.71 2.95 0.10
C GLU A 121 -0.14 4.10 0.91
N LEU A 122 -0.18 5.29 0.32
CA LEU A 122 0.22 6.52 0.97
C LEU A 122 -0.99 7.11 1.69
N ILE A 123 -0.84 7.35 2.98
CA ILE A 123 -1.86 7.91 3.86
C ILE A 123 -1.37 9.15 4.57
N VAL A 124 -2.32 9.91 5.12
CA VAL A 124 -2.05 10.98 6.08
C VAL A 124 -2.84 10.64 7.34
N ASP A 125 -2.11 10.29 8.40
CA ASP A 125 -2.67 10.06 9.73
C ASP A 125 -2.80 11.36 10.50
N THR A 126 -3.87 11.47 11.28
CA THR A 126 -4.03 12.53 12.29
C THR A 126 -3.62 11.99 13.66
N GLU A 127 -2.53 12.50 14.22
CA GLU A 127 -2.06 12.14 15.55
C GLU A 127 -2.91 12.78 16.65
N PRO A 128 -2.85 12.30 17.92
CA PRO A 128 -3.65 12.85 19.02
C PRO A 128 -3.40 14.34 19.30
N ASP A 129 -2.22 14.85 18.92
CA ASP A 129 -1.84 16.26 19.00
C ASP A 129 -2.33 17.11 17.80
N GLY A 130 -3.08 16.50 16.88
CA GLY A 130 -3.58 17.11 15.64
C GLY A 130 -2.57 17.12 14.49
N ARG A 131 -1.33 16.68 14.71
CA ARG A 131 -0.30 16.67 13.67
C ARG A 131 -0.63 15.67 12.57
N GLN A 132 -0.48 16.13 11.32
CA GLN A 132 -0.63 15.29 10.14
C GLN A 132 0.68 14.56 9.85
N VAL A 133 0.65 13.23 9.72
CA VAL A 133 1.83 12.39 9.47
C VAL A 133 1.62 11.55 8.23
N MET A 134 2.47 11.74 7.23
CA MET A 134 2.43 10.93 6.02
C MET A 134 3.11 9.58 6.25
N ARG A 135 2.38 8.50 5.97
CA ARG A 135 2.89 7.11 6.05
C ARG A 135 2.66 6.38 4.74
N TYR A 136 3.60 5.51 4.39
CA TYR A 136 3.51 4.58 3.28
C TYR A 136 3.39 3.17 3.84
N LEU A 137 2.16 2.64 3.81
CA LEU A 137 1.82 1.31 4.29
C LEU A 137 2.05 0.31 3.15
N VAL A 138 3.12 -0.48 3.27
CA VAL A 138 3.50 -1.50 2.29
C VAL A 138 2.71 -2.77 2.56
N PHE A 139 2.00 -3.26 1.54
CA PHE A 139 1.20 -4.49 1.65
C PHE A 139 1.66 -5.62 0.72
N ASP A 140 2.52 -5.36 -0.27
CA ASP A 140 3.10 -6.44 -1.10
C ASP A 140 4.50 -6.08 -1.66
N CYS A 141 5.26 -7.08 -2.11
CA CYS A 141 6.58 -6.94 -2.71
C CYS A 141 6.69 -7.79 -3.97
N LEU A 142 6.72 -7.12 -5.13
CA LEU A 142 6.77 -7.79 -6.43
C LEU A 142 8.19 -8.22 -6.76
N THR A 143 9.18 -7.39 -6.43
CA THR A 143 10.60 -7.68 -6.63
C THR A 143 11.45 -7.13 -5.50
N CYS A 144 12.53 -7.81 -5.18
CA CYS A 144 13.47 -7.39 -4.15
C CYS A 144 14.90 -7.66 -4.60
N ARG A 145 15.67 -6.60 -4.88
CA ARG A 145 17.06 -6.67 -5.36
C ARG A 145 17.22 -7.59 -6.58
N ASP A 146 16.50 -7.27 -7.65
CA ASP A 146 16.40 -8.03 -8.92
C ASP A 146 15.76 -9.43 -8.81
N LYS A 147 15.47 -9.92 -7.60
CA LYS A 147 14.71 -11.17 -7.43
C LYS A 147 13.24 -10.91 -7.67
N VAL A 148 12.68 -11.56 -8.68
CA VAL A 148 11.24 -11.53 -8.98
C VAL A 148 10.48 -12.44 -8.01
N LEU A 149 9.43 -11.90 -7.39
CA LEU A 149 8.65 -12.56 -6.34
C LEU A 149 7.18 -12.79 -6.72
N ILE A 150 6.70 -12.27 -7.85
CA ILE A 150 5.28 -12.35 -8.23
C ILE A 150 4.74 -13.78 -8.33
N ALA A 151 5.58 -14.77 -8.66
CA ALA A 151 5.20 -16.18 -8.69
C ALA A 151 5.23 -16.87 -7.32
N ARG A 152 5.64 -16.17 -6.26
CA ARG A 152 5.77 -16.72 -4.91
C ARG A 152 4.49 -16.46 -4.10
N PRO A 153 4.16 -17.34 -3.14
CA PRO A 153 3.06 -17.11 -2.20
C PRO A 153 3.18 -15.78 -1.46
N PHE A 154 2.05 -15.18 -1.07
CA PHE A 154 1.98 -13.87 -0.43
C PHE A 154 2.89 -13.74 0.79
N ARG A 155 2.91 -14.75 1.68
CA ARG A 155 3.79 -14.77 2.87
C ARG A 155 5.28 -14.62 2.53
N ILE A 156 5.71 -15.17 1.40
CA ILE A 156 7.10 -15.11 0.95
C ILE A 156 7.41 -13.71 0.42
N ARG A 157 6.48 -13.10 -0.32
CA ARG A 157 6.60 -11.73 -0.81
C ARG A 157 6.69 -10.75 0.35
N LEU A 158 5.79 -10.86 1.33
CA LEU A 158 5.79 -10.01 2.52
C LEU A 158 7.03 -10.23 3.40
N GLY A 159 7.45 -11.49 3.59
CA GLY A 159 8.68 -11.83 4.29
C GLY A 159 9.93 -11.20 3.66
N HIS A 160 10.00 -11.17 2.32
CA HIS A 160 11.06 -10.47 1.60
C HIS A 160 11.08 -8.96 1.89
N PHE A 161 9.92 -8.30 1.91
CA PHE A 161 9.85 -6.90 2.31
C PHE A 161 10.33 -6.70 3.76
N HIS A 162 9.84 -7.51 4.71
CA HIS A 162 10.25 -7.38 6.11
C HIS A 162 11.77 -7.54 6.29
N ASP A 163 12.35 -8.59 5.70
CA ASP A 163 13.74 -8.96 5.94
C ASP A 163 14.74 -8.06 5.21
N PHE A 164 14.44 -7.71 3.95
CA PHE A 164 15.39 -7.04 3.08
C PHE A 164 15.13 -5.55 2.92
N VAL A 165 13.96 -5.04 3.30
CA VAL A 165 13.63 -3.60 3.20
C VAL A 165 13.39 -3.02 4.58
N LEU A 166 12.39 -3.52 5.32
CA LEU A 166 11.95 -2.90 6.56
C LEU A 166 12.99 -3.00 7.68
N LYS A 167 13.58 -4.19 7.90
CA LYS A 167 14.63 -4.39 8.92
C LYS A 167 15.85 -3.48 8.67
N PRO A 168 16.43 -3.42 7.45
CA PRO A 168 17.49 -2.46 7.13
C PRO A 168 17.07 -0.99 7.31
N LEU A 169 15.84 -0.63 6.96
CA LEU A 169 15.33 0.74 7.17
C LEU A 169 15.30 1.12 8.65
N LYS A 170 14.79 0.21 9.51
CA LYS A 170 14.73 0.42 10.96
C LYS A 170 16.13 0.59 11.56
N ARG A 171 17.10 -0.19 11.10
CA ARG A 171 18.51 -0.03 11.48
C ARG A 171 19.09 1.32 11.04
N MET A 172 18.79 1.75 9.81
CA MET A 172 19.22 3.06 9.29
C MET A 172 18.64 4.20 10.12
N ALA A 173 17.43 4.06 10.65
CA ALA A 173 16.83 5.08 11.50
C ALA A 173 17.59 5.33 12.80
N SER A 174 18.18 4.30 13.40
CA SER A 174 19.07 4.47 14.57
C SER A 174 20.47 4.93 14.21
N GLU A 175 21.04 4.45 13.09
CA GLU A 175 22.47 4.66 12.77
C GLU A 175 22.73 5.91 11.92
N ARG A 176 21.76 6.33 11.11
CA ARG A 176 21.86 7.42 10.13
C ARG A 176 20.58 8.26 10.09
N PRO A 177 20.23 8.95 11.18
CA PRO A 177 19.05 9.82 11.23
C PRO A 177 19.07 10.92 10.16
N ASP A 178 20.25 11.36 9.72
CA ASP A 178 20.45 12.33 8.64
C ASP A 178 19.96 11.82 7.27
N LEU A 179 20.02 10.51 7.02
CA LEU A 179 19.45 9.90 5.81
C LEU A 179 17.94 9.73 5.95
N MET A 180 17.45 9.33 7.13
CA MET A 180 16.02 9.19 7.37
C MET A 180 15.26 10.51 7.25
N GLN A 181 15.84 11.62 7.70
CA GLN A 181 15.23 12.96 7.57
C GLN A 181 14.98 13.38 6.12
N ARG A 182 15.62 12.74 5.13
CA ARG A 182 15.38 13.00 3.70
C ARG A 182 14.17 12.26 3.15
N ILE A 183 13.73 11.19 3.82
CA ILE A 183 12.58 10.38 3.41
C ILE A 183 11.32 11.19 3.75
N PRO A 184 10.45 11.48 2.77
CA PRO A 184 9.33 12.41 2.99
C PRO A 184 8.14 11.81 3.75
N PHE A 185 8.17 10.51 4.08
CA PHE A 185 7.11 9.79 4.80
C PHE A 185 7.68 8.62 5.58
N GLN A 186 6.94 8.12 6.57
CA GLN A 186 7.30 6.91 7.30
C GLN A 186 6.96 5.69 6.46
N ILE A 187 7.87 4.71 6.35
CA ILE A 187 7.62 3.45 5.62
C ILE A 187 7.32 2.37 6.65
N GLU A 188 6.14 1.78 6.58
CA GLU A 188 5.66 0.80 7.54
C GLU A 188 5.10 -0.43 6.80
N ALA A 189 5.08 -1.57 7.49
CA ALA A 189 4.35 -2.74 7.01
C ALA A 189 2.87 -2.54 7.33
N LYS A 190 1.99 -2.76 6.35
CA LYS A 190 0.56 -2.86 6.62
C LYS A 190 0.30 -4.08 7.49
N GLN A 191 -0.50 -3.92 8.54
CA GLN A 191 -0.75 -5.00 9.49
C GLN A 191 -1.74 -6.00 8.87
N MET A 192 -1.20 -7.14 8.44
CA MET A 192 -2.00 -8.25 7.91
C MET A 192 -2.32 -9.24 9.03
N GLN A 193 -3.60 -9.63 9.15
CA GLN A 193 -4.03 -10.72 10.03
C GLN A 193 -4.55 -11.89 9.19
N LEU A 194 -4.77 -13.05 9.81
CA LEU A 194 -5.44 -14.17 9.13
C LEU A 194 -6.94 -13.90 9.04
N SER A 195 -7.60 -14.40 7.98
CA SER A 195 -9.01 -14.09 7.69
C SER A 195 -10.00 -14.45 8.80
N TYR A 196 -9.65 -15.36 9.71
CA TYR A 196 -10.47 -15.67 10.87
C TYR A 196 -10.38 -14.64 12.01
N HIS A 197 -9.54 -13.61 11.87
CA HIS A 197 -9.44 -12.47 12.80
C HIS A 197 -10.15 -11.20 12.31
N VAL A 198 -11.13 -11.36 11.40
CA VAL A 198 -11.92 -10.22 10.88
C VAL A 198 -12.58 -9.42 12.00
N LYS A 199 -13.03 -10.07 13.07
CA LYS A 199 -13.70 -9.42 14.20
C LYS A 199 -12.78 -8.46 14.94
N GLU A 200 -11.52 -8.84 15.12
CA GLU A 200 -10.49 -8.03 15.75
C GLU A 200 -10.18 -6.80 14.91
N ILE A 201 -10.07 -6.95 13.57
CA ILE A 201 -9.85 -5.81 12.68
C ILE A 201 -11.02 -4.82 12.75
N PHE A 202 -12.27 -5.29 12.74
CA PHE A 202 -13.42 -4.39 12.90
C PHE A 202 -13.43 -3.66 14.24
N ALA A 203 -12.98 -4.31 15.32
CA ALA A 203 -12.86 -3.67 16.63
C ALA A 203 -11.74 -2.62 16.67
N GLU A 204 -10.64 -2.83 15.92
CA GLU A 204 -9.50 -1.93 15.82
C GLU A 204 -9.73 -0.75 14.86
N GLN A 205 -10.59 -0.92 13.85
CA GLN A 205 -10.82 0.06 12.77
C GLN A 205 -11.20 1.47 13.28
N PRO A 206 -12.03 1.65 14.33
CA PRO A 206 -12.32 2.97 14.90
C PRO A 206 -11.13 3.64 15.60
N MET A 207 -10.07 2.89 15.94
CA MET A 207 -8.87 3.39 16.59
C MET A 207 -7.79 3.84 15.59
N LEU A 208 -8.01 3.62 14.28
CA LEU A 208 -7.09 4.03 13.24
C LEU A 208 -7.01 5.56 13.15
N LYS A 209 -5.80 6.05 12.83
CA LYS A 209 -5.51 7.49 12.68
C LYS A 209 -5.80 8.00 11.26
N HIS A 210 -6.18 7.10 10.36
CA HIS A 210 -6.58 7.34 8.99
C HIS A 210 -7.96 6.72 8.74
N LYS A 211 -8.58 7.13 7.64
CA LYS A 211 -9.87 6.59 7.22
C LYS A 211 -9.71 5.17 6.62
N SER A 212 -10.64 4.29 6.98
CA SER A 212 -10.81 2.95 6.42
C SER A 212 -12.27 2.74 6.04
N ASP A 213 -12.53 2.18 4.86
CA ASP A 213 -13.86 2.05 4.23
C ASP A 213 -14.24 0.59 3.90
N GLY A 214 -13.65 -0.37 4.62
CA GLY A 214 -13.92 -1.79 4.43
C GLY A 214 -12.73 -2.69 4.76
N LEU A 215 -12.63 -3.82 4.07
CA LEU A 215 -11.56 -4.82 4.25
C LEU A 215 -10.96 -5.24 2.90
N ILE A 216 -9.68 -5.65 2.93
CA ILE A 216 -9.01 -6.32 1.81
C ILE A 216 -8.62 -7.73 2.25
N PHE A 217 -9.08 -8.73 1.50
CA PHE A 217 -8.65 -10.11 1.64
C PHE A 217 -7.65 -10.44 0.53
N THR A 218 -6.48 -10.97 0.90
CA THR A 218 -5.43 -11.37 -0.04
C THR A 218 -5.10 -12.84 0.17
N SER A 219 -5.17 -13.65 -0.88
CA SER A 219 -4.86 -15.07 -0.76
C SER A 219 -3.41 -15.30 -0.28
N SER A 220 -3.21 -16.24 0.65
CA SER A 220 -1.89 -16.60 1.18
C SER A 220 -1.02 -17.32 0.16
N GLU A 221 -1.62 -18.18 -0.67
CA GLU A 221 -0.89 -19.14 -1.51
C GLU A 221 -0.71 -18.66 -2.96
N GLU A 222 -1.62 -17.83 -3.46
CA GLU A 222 -1.67 -17.50 -4.88
C GLU A 222 -0.55 -16.54 -5.32
N PRO A 223 -0.08 -16.66 -6.58
CA PRO A 223 0.78 -15.67 -7.21
C PRO A 223 0.14 -14.28 -7.24
N TYR A 224 0.98 -13.25 -7.31
CA TYR A 224 0.54 -11.89 -7.57
C TYR A 224 0.15 -11.73 -9.05
N THR A 225 -1.11 -11.39 -9.32
CA THR A 225 -1.59 -11.21 -10.69
C THR A 225 -1.51 -9.75 -11.12
N LEU A 226 -0.88 -9.48 -12.25
CA LEU A 226 -0.82 -8.13 -12.82
C LEU A 226 -2.18 -7.76 -13.44
N GLY A 227 -2.74 -6.61 -13.07
CA GLY A 227 -4.10 -6.22 -13.50
C GLY A 227 -5.16 -6.81 -12.58
N THR A 228 -6.35 -7.16 -13.07
CA THR A 228 -7.43 -7.68 -12.22
C THR A 228 -7.05 -9.03 -11.60
N ASP A 229 -7.13 -9.12 -10.27
CA ASP A 229 -6.78 -10.31 -9.50
C ASP A 229 -8.01 -10.84 -8.74
N GLN A 230 -8.43 -12.07 -9.07
CA GLN A 230 -9.57 -12.74 -8.41
C GLN A 230 -9.22 -13.24 -7.01
N ASN A 231 -7.94 -13.22 -6.64
CA ASN A 231 -7.44 -13.67 -5.33
C ASN A 231 -7.22 -12.51 -4.36
N ILE A 232 -7.53 -11.28 -4.78
CA ILE A 232 -7.56 -10.10 -3.91
C ILE A 232 -8.97 -9.54 -3.93
N LEU A 233 -9.66 -9.69 -2.80
CA LEU A 233 -11.05 -9.31 -2.64
C LEU A 233 -11.14 -8.02 -1.83
N LYS A 234 -11.98 -7.09 -2.25
CA LYS A 234 -12.33 -5.90 -1.47
C LYS A 234 -13.76 -6.04 -0.99
N TRP A 235 -13.92 -6.01 0.32
CA TRP A 235 -15.24 -5.92 0.94
C TRP A 235 -15.48 -4.49 1.40
N LYS A 236 -16.72 -4.02 1.25
CA LYS A 236 -17.20 -2.74 1.76
C LYS A 236 -18.58 -2.94 2.36
N PRO A 237 -18.93 -2.23 3.44
CA PRO A 237 -20.31 -2.14 3.90
C PRO A 237 -21.25 -1.73 2.76
N ALA A 238 -22.47 -2.28 2.72
CA ALA A 238 -23.43 -1.99 1.66
C ALA A 238 -23.72 -0.48 1.52
N ASN A 239 -23.84 0.21 2.65
CA ASN A 239 -24.05 1.66 2.73
C ASN A 239 -22.83 2.50 2.33
N GLU A 240 -21.63 1.90 2.21
CA GLU A 240 -20.42 2.56 1.70
C GLU A 240 -20.16 2.29 0.22
N ASN A 241 -21.02 1.52 -0.44
CA ASN A 241 -20.99 1.38 -1.89
C ASN A 241 -21.62 2.61 -2.54
N THR A 242 -20.81 3.31 -3.33
CA THR A 242 -21.20 4.52 -4.03
C THR A 242 -21.22 4.32 -5.53
N VAL A 243 -22.07 5.07 -6.22
CA VAL A 243 -22.11 5.16 -7.68
C VAL A 243 -22.03 6.63 -8.07
N ASP A 244 -21.21 6.91 -9.08
CA ASP A 244 -21.20 8.23 -9.69
C ASP A 244 -22.27 8.32 -10.79
N PHE A 245 -23.24 9.21 -10.62
CA PHE A 245 -24.31 9.48 -11.57
C PHE A 245 -24.13 10.85 -12.23
N LEU A 246 -24.66 10.99 -13.44
CA LEU A 246 -24.90 12.30 -14.04
C LEU A 246 -26.23 12.84 -13.52
N LEU A 247 -26.22 13.98 -12.84
CA LEU A 247 -27.42 14.67 -12.40
C LEU A 247 -28.04 15.42 -13.59
N ARG A 248 -29.33 15.20 -13.85
CA ARG A 248 -30.13 16.02 -14.78
C ARG A 248 -31.39 16.54 -14.12
N HIS A 249 -31.85 17.71 -14.54
CA HIS A 249 -33.18 18.21 -14.18
C HIS A 249 -34.12 18.06 -15.37
N ASN A 250 -35.27 17.44 -15.15
CA ASN A 250 -36.29 17.32 -16.19
C ASN A 250 -37.15 18.58 -16.29
N SER A 251 -38.09 18.59 -17.23
CA SER A 251 -38.96 19.76 -17.47
C SER A 251 -39.88 20.10 -16.30
N ARG A 252 -40.06 19.18 -15.33
CA ARG A 252 -40.84 19.40 -14.10
C ARG A 252 -39.95 19.88 -12.94
N GLY A 253 -38.64 20.00 -13.16
CA GLY A 253 -37.68 20.35 -12.12
C GLY A 253 -37.30 19.18 -11.20
N GLU A 254 -37.69 17.95 -11.54
CA GLU A 254 -37.29 16.76 -10.77
C GLU A 254 -35.83 16.40 -11.09
N MET A 255 -35.13 15.91 -10.06
CA MET A 255 -33.73 15.52 -10.17
C MET A 255 -33.63 14.05 -10.59
N GLU A 256 -32.95 13.83 -11.71
CA GLU A 256 -32.77 12.52 -12.33
C GLU A 256 -31.31 12.08 -12.24
N LEU A 257 -31.10 10.81 -11.89
CA LEU A 257 -29.80 10.16 -11.91
C LEU A 257 -29.65 9.37 -13.21
N HIS A 258 -28.57 9.64 -13.95
CA HIS A 258 -28.29 9.00 -15.23
C HIS A 258 -26.97 8.21 -15.19
N LEU A 259 -26.96 7.04 -15.83
CA LEU A 259 -25.79 6.17 -15.99
C LEU A 259 -25.18 6.31 -17.38
N TRP A 260 -23.89 6.04 -17.50
CA TRP A 260 -23.19 6.13 -18.79
C TRP A 260 -23.25 4.79 -19.55
N HIS A 261 -23.57 4.83 -20.85
CA HIS A 261 -23.71 3.64 -21.71
C HIS A 261 -22.72 3.64 -22.89
N GLY A 262 -21.64 4.42 -22.79
CA GLY A 262 -20.62 4.57 -23.82
C GLY A 262 -20.85 5.79 -24.73
N GLY A 263 -19.75 6.30 -25.30
CA GLY A 263 -19.76 7.51 -26.12
C GLY A 263 -20.37 8.70 -25.36
N ASN A 264 -21.32 9.40 -25.98
CA ASN A 264 -22.01 10.53 -25.36
C ASN A 264 -23.36 10.15 -24.71
N ARG A 265 -23.68 8.86 -24.63
CA ARG A 265 -24.99 8.38 -24.18
C ARG A 265 -25.05 8.23 -22.67
N HIS A 266 -26.01 8.90 -22.06
CA HIS A 266 -26.40 8.72 -20.68
C HIS A 266 -27.90 8.40 -20.63
N GLU A 267 -28.29 7.40 -19.84
CA GLU A 267 -29.67 6.92 -19.76
C GLU A 267 -30.19 7.11 -18.33
N PHE A 268 -31.47 7.48 -18.24
CA PHE A 268 -32.17 7.67 -16.98
C PHE A 268 -32.20 6.37 -16.17
N HIS A 269 -31.83 6.45 -14.89
CA HIS A 269 -31.88 5.33 -13.97
C HIS A 269 -33.01 5.49 -12.95
N CYS A 270 -33.02 6.57 -12.17
CA CYS A 270 -34.03 6.83 -11.16
C CYS A 270 -34.09 8.32 -10.78
N LEU A 271 -35.06 8.69 -9.95
CA LEU A 271 -35.11 10.01 -9.32
C LEU A 271 -34.17 10.08 -8.12
N LEU A 272 -33.70 11.30 -7.82
CA LEU A 272 -33.03 11.66 -6.59
C LEU A 272 -33.95 12.55 -5.77
N HIS A 273 -34.18 12.20 -4.51
CA HIS A 273 -34.86 13.08 -3.55
C HIS A 273 -33.86 13.47 -2.47
N GLU A 274 -33.77 14.77 -2.19
CA GLU A 274 -32.94 15.32 -1.12
C GLU A 274 -33.82 16.20 -0.23
N HIS A 275 -33.79 15.94 1.07
CA HIS A 275 -34.61 16.61 2.07
C HIS A 275 -33.84 17.69 2.82
N ASP A 276 -32.50 17.61 2.85
CA ASP A 276 -31.67 18.65 3.44
C ASP A 276 -31.75 19.93 2.58
N PRO A 277 -32.22 21.07 3.12
CA PRO A 277 -32.39 22.29 2.34
C PRO A 277 -31.09 22.84 1.74
N ASN A 278 -29.95 22.65 2.42
CA ASN A 278 -28.66 23.14 1.96
C ASN A 278 -28.18 22.31 0.75
N LYS A 279 -28.22 20.98 0.88
CA LYS A 279 -27.88 20.07 -0.23
C LYS A 279 -28.82 20.24 -1.41
N LEU A 280 -30.12 20.37 -1.16
CA LEU A 280 -31.12 20.59 -2.21
C LEU A 280 -30.85 21.88 -3.00
N SER A 281 -30.51 22.97 -2.31
CA SER A 281 -30.14 24.23 -2.95
C SER A 281 -28.92 24.07 -3.87
N MET A 282 -27.89 23.35 -3.42
CA MET A 282 -26.70 23.05 -4.23
C MET A 282 -27.03 22.20 -5.46
N LEU A 283 -27.86 21.16 -5.29
CA LEU A 283 -28.24 20.24 -6.36
C LEU A 283 -29.05 20.92 -7.45
N ARG A 284 -29.98 21.83 -7.09
CA ARG A 284 -30.78 22.61 -8.05
C ARG A 284 -29.92 23.43 -9.03
N GLY A 285 -28.74 23.87 -8.62
CA GLY A 285 -27.77 24.58 -9.47
C GLY A 285 -26.82 23.67 -10.27
N ALA A 286 -26.90 22.35 -10.11
CA ALA A 286 -25.88 21.41 -10.56
C ALA A 286 -26.30 20.50 -11.73
N ASN A 287 -27.23 20.96 -12.57
CA ASN A 287 -27.62 20.23 -13.77
C ASN A 287 -26.40 19.92 -14.66
N GLY A 288 -26.25 18.67 -15.08
CA GLY A 288 -25.14 18.19 -15.90
C GLY A 288 -23.85 17.92 -15.13
N LYS A 289 -23.85 17.97 -13.79
CA LYS A 289 -22.70 17.62 -12.97
C LYS A 289 -22.71 16.14 -12.61
N ILE A 290 -21.51 15.58 -12.41
CA ILE A 290 -21.35 14.24 -11.84
C ILE A 290 -21.44 14.35 -10.32
N ILE A 291 -22.30 13.53 -9.73
CA ILE A 291 -22.47 13.40 -8.28
C ILE A 291 -22.22 11.96 -7.87
N GLU A 292 -21.65 11.78 -6.69
CA GLU A 292 -21.54 10.48 -6.04
C GLU A 292 -22.72 10.30 -5.10
N CYS A 293 -23.38 9.16 -5.21
CA CYS A 293 -24.50 8.75 -4.37
C CYS A 293 -24.18 7.44 -3.67
N HIS A 294 -24.61 7.28 -2.42
CA HIS A 294 -24.54 6.00 -1.70
C HIS A 294 -25.91 5.32 -1.70
N TYR A 295 -25.89 3.99 -1.57
CA TYR A 295 -27.11 3.18 -1.53
C TYR A 295 -27.61 3.02 -0.09
N GLU A 296 -28.86 3.39 0.16
CA GLU A 296 -29.52 3.30 1.47
C GLU A 296 -30.68 2.28 1.38
N PRO A 297 -30.50 1.04 1.86
CA PRO A 297 -31.54 0.02 1.82
C PRO A 297 -32.83 0.49 2.51
N GLY A 298 -33.98 0.33 1.85
CA GLY A 298 -35.28 0.71 2.39
C GLY A 298 -35.68 2.18 2.16
N SER A 299 -34.78 3.02 1.63
CA SER A 299 -35.13 4.36 1.18
C SER A 299 -35.81 4.34 -0.19
N ASN A 300 -36.72 5.28 -0.44
CA ASN A 300 -37.35 5.48 -1.74
C ASN A 300 -37.30 6.97 -2.14
N PRO A 301 -36.42 7.36 -3.07
CA PRO A 301 -35.49 6.54 -3.85
C PRO A 301 -34.31 5.99 -3.02
N PRO A 302 -33.71 4.86 -3.43
CA PRO A 302 -32.66 4.19 -2.65
C PRO A 302 -31.30 4.90 -2.70
N TRP A 303 -31.09 5.81 -3.65
CA TRP A 303 -29.84 6.55 -3.82
C TRP A 303 -29.90 7.89 -3.12
N GLN A 304 -28.90 8.15 -2.28
CA GLN A 304 -28.78 9.38 -1.48
C GLN A 304 -27.56 10.19 -1.92
N PHE A 305 -27.66 11.51 -1.96
CA PHE A 305 -26.55 12.36 -2.38
C PHE A 305 -25.43 12.39 -1.34
N MET A 306 -24.20 12.13 -1.80
CA MET A 306 -22.99 12.17 -0.99
C MET A 306 -22.14 13.40 -1.29
N ARG A 307 -21.69 13.58 -2.54
CA ARG A 307 -20.83 14.70 -2.93
C ARG A 307 -20.79 14.97 -4.43
N PHE A 308 -20.27 16.13 -4.82
CA PHE A 308 -19.94 16.43 -6.22
C PHE A 308 -18.60 15.80 -6.65
N ARG A 309 -18.53 15.36 -7.91
CA ARG A 309 -17.35 14.77 -8.55
C ARG A 309 -16.81 15.66 -9.65
N SER A 310 -16.17 16.76 -9.28
CA SER A 310 -15.53 17.67 -10.25
C SER A 310 -14.31 17.06 -10.96
N ASP A 311 -13.78 15.94 -10.44
CA ASP A 311 -12.70 15.17 -11.03
C ASP A 311 -13.15 14.26 -12.20
N LYS A 312 -14.47 14.15 -12.43
CA LYS A 312 -15.04 13.24 -13.42
C LYS A 312 -15.84 13.98 -14.48
N ASN A 313 -15.67 13.53 -15.72
CA ASN A 313 -16.41 14.03 -16.88
C ASN A 313 -17.60 13.12 -17.27
N THR A 314 -17.68 11.91 -16.74
CA THR A 314 -18.73 10.93 -17.03
C THR A 314 -19.19 10.24 -15.76
N ALA A 315 -20.45 9.80 -15.75
CA ALA A 315 -20.97 8.88 -14.75
C ALA A 315 -20.23 7.52 -14.80
N ASN A 316 -20.48 6.65 -13.84
CA ASN A 316 -20.07 5.26 -13.96
C ASN A 316 -20.77 4.60 -15.15
N HIS A 317 -20.04 3.72 -15.84
CA HIS A 317 -20.62 2.90 -16.89
C HIS A 317 -21.67 1.95 -16.31
N TYR A 318 -22.73 1.65 -17.06
CA TYR A 318 -23.81 0.75 -16.62
C TYR A 318 -23.28 -0.60 -16.11
N SER A 319 -22.30 -1.21 -16.80
CA SER A 319 -21.69 -2.46 -16.36
C SER A 319 -20.91 -2.37 -15.04
N VAL A 320 -20.43 -1.18 -14.66
CA VAL A 320 -19.83 -0.94 -13.33
C VAL A 320 -20.94 -0.84 -12.28
N PHE A 321 -22.00 -0.11 -12.60
CA PHE A 321 -23.20 -0.02 -11.76
C PHE A 321 -23.79 -1.41 -11.48
N GLU A 322 -23.94 -2.28 -12.48
CA GLU A 322 -24.46 -3.64 -12.29
C GLU A 322 -23.62 -4.46 -11.30
N LYS A 323 -22.28 -4.33 -11.35
CA LYS A 323 -21.38 -5.01 -10.42
C LYS A 323 -21.52 -4.48 -8.99
N ILE A 324 -21.71 -3.16 -8.85
CA ILE A 324 -21.96 -2.54 -7.54
C ILE A 324 -23.31 -3.01 -6.99
N MET A 325 -24.36 -3.01 -7.82
CA MET A 325 -25.66 -3.52 -7.44
C MET A 325 -25.64 -5.01 -7.11
N GLN A 326 -24.84 -5.81 -7.81
CA GLN A 326 -24.65 -7.21 -7.44
C GLN A 326 -24.03 -7.33 -6.05
N SER A 327 -22.96 -6.57 -5.76
CA SER A 327 -22.33 -6.56 -4.44
C SER A 327 -23.28 -6.10 -3.33
N ILE A 328 -24.13 -5.11 -3.61
CA ILE A 328 -25.18 -4.64 -2.68
C ILE A 328 -26.25 -5.73 -2.45
N ARG A 329 -26.69 -6.42 -3.51
CA ARG A 329 -27.68 -7.50 -3.43
C ARG A 329 -27.15 -8.73 -2.71
N ASP A 330 -25.89 -9.08 -2.94
CA ASP A 330 -25.23 -10.17 -2.24
C ASP A 330 -25.17 -9.90 -0.74
N GLY A 331 -25.12 -8.62 -0.34
CA GLY A 331 -25.50 -8.18 1.00
C GLY A 331 -24.65 -8.80 2.11
N VAL A 332 -23.40 -9.18 1.81
CA VAL A 332 -22.47 -9.71 2.81
C VAL A 332 -22.23 -8.63 3.85
N THR A 333 -22.90 -8.74 4.99
CA THR A 333 -22.78 -7.74 6.07
C THR A 333 -21.53 -7.98 6.90
N GLN A 334 -21.18 -6.98 7.71
CA GLN A 334 -20.12 -7.12 8.71
C GLN A 334 -20.42 -8.29 9.66
N GLU A 335 -21.64 -8.40 10.15
CA GLU A 335 -22.07 -9.47 11.05
C GLU A 335 -21.95 -10.84 10.39
N HIS A 336 -22.25 -10.93 9.09
CA HIS A 336 -22.06 -12.16 8.34
C HIS A 336 -20.57 -12.55 8.26
N LEU A 337 -19.69 -11.61 7.94
CA LEU A 337 -18.24 -11.84 7.92
C LEU A 337 -17.69 -12.24 9.28
N GLU A 338 -18.13 -11.59 10.36
CA GLU A 338 -17.75 -11.96 11.72
C GLU A 338 -18.22 -13.36 12.11
N SER A 339 -19.40 -13.78 11.62
CA SER A 339 -19.96 -15.10 11.92
C SER A 339 -19.22 -16.26 11.24
N ILE A 340 -18.64 -16.02 10.06
CA ILE A 340 -17.89 -17.05 9.31
C ILE A 340 -16.43 -17.17 9.76
N ALA A 341 -15.88 -16.13 10.38
CA ALA A 341 -14.48 -16.06 10.80
C ALA A 341 -14.05 -17.25 11.70
N PRO A 342 -14.78 -17.61 12.78
CA PRO A 342 -14.41 -18.75 13.64
C PRO A 342 -14.37 -20.09 12.90
N SER A 343 -15.30 -20.30 11.96
CA SER A 343 -15.41 -21.55 11.20
C SER A 343 -14.24 -21.78 10.24
N SER A 344 -13.59 -20.70 9.78
CA SER A 344 -12.39 -20.78 8.93
C SER A 344 -11.11 -21.13 9.70
N SER A 345 -11.09 -20.98 11.04
CA SER A 345 -9.91 -21.27 11.87
C SER A 345 -9.60 -22.76 12.01
N HIS A 346 -10.62 -23.63 12.03
CA HIS A 346 -10.47 -25.07 12.27
C HIS A 346 -9.78 -25.85 11.13
N LYS A 347 -9.63 -25.26 9.94
CA LYS A 347 -8.99 -25.90 8.78
C LYS A 347 -7.55 -25.45 8.54
N LEU A 348 -7.09 -24.45 9.29
CA LEU A 348 -5.76 -23.85 9.18
C LEU A 348 -4.75 -24.51 10.14
N GLU A 349 -4.95 -25.79 10.49
CA GLU A 349 -3.92 -26.57 11.17
C GLU A 349 -2.65 -26.58 10.30
N VAL A 350 -1.70 -25.74 10.70
CA VAL A 350 -0.34 -25.72 10.17
C VAL A 350 0.20 -27.14 10.34
N PRO A 351 0.63 -27.84 9.27
CA PRO A 351 1.27 -29.15 9.43
C PRO A 351 2.42 -29.00 10.41
N ARG A 352 2.31 -29.65 11.57
CA ARG A 352 3.39 -29.73 12.54
C ARG A 352 4.57 -30.36 11.82
N ILE A 353 5.57 -29.57 11.44
CA ILE A 353 6.81 -30.10 10.87
C ILE A 353 7.41 -30.99 11.97
N GLN A 354 7.25 -32.30 11.82
CA GLN A 354 7.95 -33.24 12.67
C GLN A 354 9.45 -33.01 12.41
N PRO A 355 10.26 -32.77 13.45
CA PRO A 355 11.69 -32.63 13.27
C PRO A 355 12.23 -33.94 12.70
N THR A 356 12.77 -33.89 11.48
CA THR A 356 13.52 -35.00 10.90
C THR A 356 14.67 -35.36 11.84
N PRO A 357 14.87 -36.65 12.18
CA PRO A 357 15.98 -37.04 13.04
C PRO A 357 17.30 -36.68 12.38
N ARG A 358 18.14 -35.99 13.14
CA ARG A 358 19.48 -35.56 12.73
C ARG A 358 20.35 -36.82 12.56
N PRO A 359 21.07 -37.01 11.43
CA PRO A 359 22.00 -38.13 11.33
C PRO A 359 23.18 -37.89 12.29
N SER A 360 23.50 -38.93 13.07
CA SER A 360 24.61 -38.95 14.01
C SER A 360 25.97 -38.93 13.28
N PRO A 361 27.02 -38.34 13.89
CA PRO A 361 28.35 -38.32 13.29
C PRO A 361 28.99 -39.70 13.46
N THR A 362 29.32 -40.38 12.36
CA THR A 362 30.15 -41.59 12.39
C THR A 362 31.61 -41.21 12.18
N THR A 363 32.41 -41.66 13.14
CA THR A 363 33.85 -41.50 13.28
C THR A 363 34.63 -42.15 12.13
N THR A 364 35.74 -41.52 11.78
CA THR A 364 36.80 -41.92 10.84
C THR A 364 37.27 -43.38 10.94
N ALA A 365 37.51 -44.02 9.78
CA ALA A 365 38.61 -44.98 9.60
C ALA A 365 39.05 -45.04 8.12
N THR A 366 40.37 -45.00 7.96
CA THR A 366 41.26 -45.19 6.80
C THR A 366 41.01 -46.44 5.95
N THR A 367 41.16 -46.37 4.62
CA THR A 367 42.26 -47.01 3.84
C THR A 367 42.09 -46.88 2.31
N ASP A 368 43.16 -46.37 1.71
CA ASP A 368 43.88 -46.75 0.47
C ASP A 368 43.26 -47.50 -0.74
N THR A 369 43.67 -46.97 -1.90
CA THR A 369 43.95 -47.58 -3.23
C THR A 369 42.87 -48.32 -4.04
N LEU A 370 42.55 -47.79 -5.24
CA LEU A 370 42.88 -48.39 -6.56
C LEU A 370 42.30 -47.60 -7.74
N ALA A 371 43.15 -47.41 -8.75
CA ALA A 371 42.86 -46.75 -10.02
C ALA A 371 42.00 -47.58 -10.97
N ARG A 372 41.17 -46.93 -11.82
CA ARG A 372 41.07 -47.19 -13.27
C ARG A 372 40.07 -46.28 -14.01
N SER A 373 40.66 -45.44 -14.88
CA SER A 373 40.39 -45.23 -16.32
C SER A 373 39.02 -44.81 -16.88
N CYS A 374 39.15 -43.99 -17.93
CA CYS A 374 38.26 -43.70 -19.08
C CYS A 374 37.09 -42.73 -18.88
N SER A 375 36.73 -41.88 -19.84
CA SER A 375 37.42 -41.10 -20.88
C SER A 375 36.35 -40.18 -21.51
N ILE A 376 36.81 -39.07 -22.09
CA ILE A 376 36.02 -38.01 -22.74
C ILE A 376 35.59 -38.47 -24.15
N PRO A 377 34.48 -37.93 -24.69
CA PRO A 377 34.42 -37.59 -26.10
C PRO A 377 34.24 -36.08 -26.31
N THR A 378 35.19 -35.51 -27.03
CA THR A 378 35.20 -34.20 -27.67
C THR A 378 34.39 -34.24 -28.98
N ALA A 379 33.68 -33.16 -29.30
CA ALA A 379 33.30 -32.83 -30.67
C ALA A 379 33.43 -31.32 -30.89
N ARG A 380 33.95 -30.98 -32.08
CA ARG A 380 34.59 -29.72 -32.48
C ARG A 380 33.62 -28.62 -32.92
N LEU A 381 34.19 -27.40 -32.94
CA LEU A 381 33.70 -26.14 -33.50
C LEU A 381 33.16 -26.24 -34.93
N ASP A 382 32.24 -25.32 -35.25
CA ASP A 382 32.35 -24.56 -36.50
C ASP A 382 31.93 -23.09 -36.31
N SER A 383 32.65 -22.24 -37.03
CA SER A 383 32.67 -20.78 -36.99
C SER A 383 31.95 -20.17 -38.18
N SER A 384 31.18 -19.09 -38.00
CA SER A 384 30.89 -18.15 -39.09
C SER A 384 30.50 -16.76 -38.56
N VAL A 385 31.33 -15.77 -38.88
CA VAL A 385 31.12 -14.32 -38.73
C VAL A 385 30.69 -13.75 -40.10
N PRO A 386 29.82 -12.73 -40.13
CA PRO A 386 29.90 -11.69 -41.16
C PRO A 386 29.87 -10.25 -40.57
N PRO A 387 30.19 -9.20 -41.37
CA PRO A 387 31.14 -8.18 -40.96
C PRO A 387 30.55 -6.81 -40.58
N SER A 388 31.46 -5.98 -40.05
CA SER A 388 31.32 -4.57 -39.73
C SER A 388 31.05 -3.69 -40.97
N MET A 389 30.21 -2.66 -40.77
CA MET A 389 30.28 -1.43 -41.55
C MET A 389 30.54 -0.26 -40.62
N SER A 390 31.44 0.61 -41.07
CA SER A 390 31.92 1.81 -40.39
C SER A 390 31.65 3.04 -41.26
N ARG A 391 31.67 4.19 -40.59
CA ARG A 391 31.47 5.59 -41.04
C ARG A 391 30.02 6.06 -40.90
N THR A 392 29.74 7.19 -40.24
CA THR A 392 30.45 8.48 -40.35
C THR A 392 30.33 9.33 -39.09
N LEU A 393 31.39 10.10 -38.82
CA LEU A 393 31.47 11.17 -37.83
C LEU A 393 30.52 12.33 -38.18
N SER A 394 29.82 12.87 -37.19
CA SER A 394 29.36 14.26 -37.20
C SER A 394 29.50 14.87 -35.79
N ALA A 395 30.03 16.09 -35.78
CA ALA A 395 30.58 16.85 -34.65
C ALA A 395 29.57 17.24 -33.54
N PRO A 396 30.05 17.70 -32.37
CA PRO A 396 29.24 17.97 -31.19
C PRO A 396 28.81 19.45 -31.09
N HIS A 397 27.61 19.73 -30.58
CA HIS A 397 27.21 21.09 -30.14
C HIS A 397 25.94 21.09 -29.26
N PRO A 398 25.63 22.14 -28.46
CA PRO A 398 26.04 22.20 -27.04
C PRO A 398 24.93 22.55 -26.02
N TYR A 399 25.32 22.47 -24.73
CA TYR A 399 24.77 23.07 -23.51
C TYR A 399 23.51 22.48 -22.83
N LEU A 400 23.74 21.97 -21.61
CA LEU A 400 23.00 22.40 -20.42
C LEU A 400 23.99 22.51 -19.25
N ARG A 401 24.48 23.74 -19.01
CA ARG A 401 25.18 24.13 -17.78
C ARG A 401 24.14 24.24 -16.68
N ILE A 402 24.19 23.39 -15.67
CA ILE A 402 23.53 23.67 -14.39
C ILE A 402 24.40 24.69 -13.65
N ARG A 403 23.93 25.93 -13.55
CA ARG A 403 24.54 26.94 -12.66
C ARG A 403 24.15 26.60 -11.20
N PRO A 404 25.07 26.75 -10.22
CA PRO A 404 24.69 26.76 -8.82
C PRO A 404 23.85 28.01 -8.54
N LEU A 405 22.68 27.84 -7.92
CA LEU A 405 21.89 28.96 -7.42
C LEU A 405 22.55 29.51 -6.15
N ALA A 406 22.97 30.77 -6.24
CA ALA A 406 23.38 31.60 -5.13
C ALA A 406 22.16 31.91 -4.24
N LEU A 407 22.42 31.97 -2.94
CA LEU A 407 21.51 32.51 -1.92
C LEU A 407 21.13 33.95 -2.27
N VAL A 408 19.84 34.22 -2.35
CA VAL A 408 19.28 35.58 -2.39
C VAL A 408 18.40 35.73 -1.17
N GLU A 409 18.86 36.53 -0.20
CA GLU A 409 18.07 37.04 0.92
C GLU A 409 17.09 38.12 0.45
N PRO A 410 15.89 38.24 1.06
CA PRO A 410 15.10 39.46 1.00
C PRO A 410 15.32 40.36 2.25
N PRO A 411 15.09 41.68 2.15
CA PRO A 411 15.57 42.67 3.09
C PRO A 411 14.64 42.94 4.29
N HIS A 412 15.29 43.24 5.42
CA HIS A 412 14.93 44.09 6.56
C HIS A 412 13.44 44.38 6.90
N ALA A 413 13.05 43.96 8.10
CA ALA A 413 12.30 44.80 9.04
C ALA A 413 13.05 44.83 10.40
N ARG A 414 13.19 46.03 10.96
CA ARG A 414 14.06 46.39 12.08
C ARG A 414 13.46 46.05 13.46
N LEU A 415 14.33 45.50 14.32
CA LEU A 415 14.61 45.83 15.74
C LEU A 415 13.46 45.98 16.74
N PHE A 416 13.46 45.12 17.77
CA PHE A 416 13.64 45.55 19.16
C PHE A 416 14.54 44.54 19.90
N ALA A 417 15.53 45.07 20.61
CA ALA A 417 16.53 44.35 21.37
C ALA A 417 16.12 44.23 22.84
N ALA A 418 16.44 43.10 23.46
CA ALA A 418 16.78 43.02 24.88
C ALA A 418 17.75 41.85 25.11
N ALA A 419 18.79 42.13 25.87
CA ALA A 419 20.00 41.33 26.10
C ALA A 419 19.82 40.31 27.26
N PRO A 420 20.84 39.47 27.57
CA PRO A 420 20.67 38.12 28.14
C PRO A 420 20.86 38.04 29.65
N VAL A 421 20.49 36.90 30.25
CA VAL A 421 20.95 36.49 31.58
C VAL A 421 21.41 35.03 31.54
N SER A 422 22.66 34.85 31.98
CA SER A 422 23.40 33.60 32.15
C SER A 422 23.03 32.83 33.43
N ASN A 423 23.61 31.62 33.52
CA ASN A 423 23.86 30.75 34.68
C ASN A 423 22.73 29.77 35.05
N CYS A 424 22.98 28.52 35.46
CA CYS A 424 24.16 27.65 35.48
C CYS A 424 23.70 26.26 36.00
N ILE A 425 24.40 25.21 35.55
CA ILE A 425 24.81 23.97 36.28
C ILE A 425 23.73 22.95 36.70
N GLY A 426 24.02 21.67 36.37
CA GLY A 426 23.45 20.52 37.07
C GLY A 426 23.69 19.16 36.39
N VAL A 427 24.91 18.62 36.50
CA VAL A 427 25.32 17.26 36.12
C VAL A 427 24.93 16.26 37.23
N ALA A 428 24.44 15.06 36.89
CA ALA A 428 24.90 13.75 37.43
C ALA A 428 23.92 12.57 37.19
N ALA A 429 24.32 11.66 36.31
CA ALA A 429 24.55 10.21 36.50
C ALA A 429 23.89 9.37 37.64
N ILE A 430 23.28 8.26 37.19
CA ILE A 430 23.33 6.83 37.66
C ILE A 430 22.61 6.43 38.97
N LEU A 431 21.69 5.44 38.90
CA LEU A 431 21.76 4.12 39.57
C LEU A 431 20.44 3.30 39.43
N GLU A 432 20.60 2.02 39.07
CA GLU A 432 19.58 0.94 39.20
C GLU A 432 19.25 0.65 40.68
N PRO A 433 18.21 -0.16 40.95
CA PRO A 433 18.55 -1.47 41.54
C PRO A 433 17.73 -2.68 41.02
N ARG A 434 18.36 -3.86 41.17
CA ARG A 434 17.81 -5.22 41.03
C ARG A 434 17.16 -5.71 42.32
N HIS A 435 16.19 -6.63 42.20
CA HIS A 435 15.97 -7.92 42.93
C HIS A 435 14.51 -8.39 42.65
N ALA A 436 14.24 -9.48 41.94
CA ALA A 436 14.27 -10.91 42.33
C ALA A 436 13.27 -11.30 43.45
N GLY A 437 12.34 -12.22 43.16
CA GLY A 437 11.57 -12.93 44.20
C GLY A 437 10.25 -13.55 43.73
N LEU A 438 10.17 -14.89 43.77
CA LEU A 438 9.02 -15.74 43.45
C LEU A 438 7.85 -15.61 44.45
N GLY A 439 6.64 -16.02 44.04
CA GLY A 439 5.58 -16.41 44.97
C GLY A 439 4.24 -16.74 44.32
N CYS A 440 3.91 -18.03 44.20
CA CYS A 440 2.57 -18.53 43.87
C CYS A 440 1.55 -18.20 44.96
N ALA A 441 0.30 -17.86 44.59
CA ALA A 441 -0.94 -18.31 45.25
C ALA A 441 -2.19 -17.65 44.62
N ALA A 442 -3.07 -18.46 44.05
CA ALA A 442 -4.53 -18.24 44.11
C ALA A 442 -5.00 -18.62 45.55
N PRO A 443 -6.20 -18.26 46.07
CA PRO A 443 -7.48 -18.34 45.35
C PRO A 443 -8.63 -17.38 45.79
N MET A 444 -9.76 -17.54 45.10
CA MET A 444 -11.16 -17.33 45.55
C MET A 444 -11.65 -15.93 45.99
N GLY A 445 -12.76 -15.52 45.39
CA GLY A 445 -13.94 -15.19 46.21
C GLY A 445 -14.71 -13.92 45.87
N ARG A 446 -15.85 -14.15 45.19
CA ARG A 446 -17.16 -13.50 45.38
C ARG A 446 -17.44 -12.14 44.73
N ALA A 447 -18.53 -12.21 43.96
CA ALA A 447 -19.40 -11.14 43.52
C ALA A 447 -19.98 -10.31 44.67
N VAL A 448 -20.19 -9.01 44.43
CA VAL A 448 -21.38 -8.28 44.88
C VAL A 448 -21.78 -7.25 43.81
N THR A 449 -23.07 -7.28 43.55
CA THR A 449 -23.95 -6.43 42.73
C THR A 449 -24.08 -4.97 43.18
N CYS A 450 -24.50 -4.13 42.23
CA CYS A 450 -25.33 -2.92 42.39
C CYS A 450 -24.80 -1.73 43.20
N ALA A 451 -24.61 -0.60 42.54
CA ALA A 451 -25.34 0.63 42.87
C ALA A 451 -25.26 1.66 41.73
N VAL A 452 -26.42 1.93 41.15
CA VAL A 452 -26.74 3.12 40.35
C VAL A 452 -26.68 4.34 41.26
N TRP A 453 -25.91 5.38 40.92
CA TRP A 453 -26.22 6.75 41.33
C TRP A 453 -25.97 7.73 40.18
N ARG A 454 -27.07 8.23 39.63
CA ARG A 454 -27.12 9.54 38.95
C ARG A 454 -26.82 10.61 40.00
N CYS A 455 -26.06 11.64 39.65
CA CYS A 455 -26.40 12.97 40.11
C CYS A 455 -26.02 14.04 39.08
N ARG A 456 -26.92 15.02 39.00
CA ARG A 456 -26.98 16.13 38.07
C ARG A 456 -26.02 17.26 38.46
N ALA A 457 -25.77 18.06 37.43
CA ALA A 457 -25.30 19.45 37.41
C ALA A 457 -25.62 20.35 38.61
N CYS A 458 -24.64 21.21 38.89
CA CYS A 458 -24.65 22.61 39.35
C CYS A 458 -23.14 22.94 39.42
N THR A 459 -22.54 23.94 38.79
CA THR A 459 -22.93 25.32 38.40
C THR A 459 -22.03 25.77 37.25
#